data_AF-A0A453AQ94-F1
#
_entry.id   AF-A0A453AQ94-F1
#
_cell.length_a   1.000
_cell.length_b   1.000
_cell.length_c   1.000
_cell.angle_alpha   90.00
_cell.angle_beta   90.00
_cell.angle_gamma   90.00
#
_symmetry.space_group_name_H-M   'P 1'
#
loop_
_entity.id
_entity.type
_entity.pdbx_description
1 polymer ?
#
loop_
_entity_poly.entity_id
_entity_poly.type
_entity_poly.pdbx_seq_one_letter_code
_entity_poly.pdbx_strand_id
1 'polypeptide(L)'
;GGPAAAGDVVRYVDADLRRRAEEVVDRARRLCAGNSVQGVVEVIDGEPRFVLCNAVEKHHADLLVVGSHGYGAIKRAFLGSVSDYCAHHAHCSVMIVKQPKPKE
;
A
#
# COMPACT_ATOMS: atom_id res chain seq x y z
N GLY A 1 -32.78 -13.54 4.84
CA GLY A 1 -31.89 -12.45 5.29
C GLY A 1 -32.06 -11.29 4.35
N GLY A 2 -32.55 -10.15 4.83
CA GLY A 2 -32.92 -9.00 3.98
C GLY A 2 -31.78 -8.01 3.73
N PRO A 3 -32.00 -7.01 2.86
CA PRO A 3 -31.00 -6.04 2.39
C PRO A 3 -30.31 -5.22 3.49
N ALA A 4 -30.89 -5.13 4.69
CA ALA A 4 -30.26 -4.50 5.86
C ALA A 4 -28.97 -5.23 6.30
N ALA A 5 -28.96 -6.57 6.28
CA ALA A 5 -27.79 -7.35 6.70
C ALA A 5 -26.60 -7.20 5.75
N ALA A 6 -26.84 -7.02 4.44
CA ALA A 6 -25.79 -6.76 3.47
C ALA A 6 -25.22 -5.34 3.61
N GLY A 7 -26.08 -4.35 3.87
CA GLY A 7 -25.64 -2.97 4.13
C GLY A 7 -24.80 -2.83 5.40
N ASP A 8 -25.11 -3.57 6.45
CA ASP A 8 -24.35 -3.55 7.71
C ASP A 8 -23.01 -4.27 7.58
N VAL A 9 -22.94 -5.35 6.78
CA VAL A 9 -21.67 -6.03 6.46
C VAL A 9 -20.75 -5.12 5.64
N VAL A 10 -21.26 -4.43 4.62
CA VAL A 10 -20.47 -3.49 3.81
C VAL A 10 -19.92 -2.35 4.68
N ARG A 11 -20.75 -1.76 5.56
CA ARG A 11 -20.31 -0.71 6.49
C ARG A 11 -19.22 -1.17 7.46
N TYR A 12 -19.35 -2.39 7.97
CA TYR A 12 -18.35 -2.96 8.88
C TYR A 12 -17.00 -3.19 8.17
N VAL A 13 -17.03 -3.71 6.93
CA VAL A 13 -15.83 -3.91 6.11
C VAL A 13 -15.15 -2.57 5.80
N ASP A 14 -15.90 -1.55 5.40
CA ASP A 14 -15.34 -0.22 5.13
C ASP A 14 -14.71 0.41 6.39
N ALA A 15 -15.35 0.26 7.55
CA ALA A 15 -14.81 0.75 8.81
C ALA A 15 -13.52 0.02 9.23
N ASP A 16 -13.42 -1.30 8.99
CA ASP A 16 -12.21 -2.08 9.24
C ASP A 16 -11.08 -1.69 8.29
N LEU A 17 -11.36 -1.54 6.99
CA LEU A 17 -10.38 -1.11 6.00
C LEU A 17 -9.83 0.29 6.33
N ARG A 18 -10.72 1.22 6.72
CA ARG A 18 -10.32 2.58 7.09
C ARG A 18 -9.47 2.59 8.36
N ARG A 19 -9.84 1.83 9.38
CA ARG A 19 -9.04 1.67 10.61
C ARG A 19 -7.64 1.14 10.31
N ARG A 20 -7.53 0.11 9.46
CA ARG A 20 -6.22 -0.43 9.07
C ARG A 20 -5.38 0.58 8.28
N ALA A 21 -6.01 1.35 7.40
CA ALA A 21 -5.33 2.42 6.68
C ALA A 21 -4.80 3.48 7.66
N GLU A 22 -5.60 3.89 8.65
CA GLU A 22 -5.19 4.82 9.71
C GLU A 22 -4.00 4.27 10.52
N GLU A 23 -4.02 3.00 10.92
CA GLU A 23 -2.90 2.37 11.63
C GLU A 23 -1.59 2.38 10.81
N VAL A 24 -1.68 2.10 9.51
CA VAL A 24 -0.52 2.14 8.60
C VAL A 24 0.00 3.57 8.45
N VAL A 25 -0.89 4.55 8.28
CA VAL A 25 -0.55 5.97 8.17
C VAL A 25 0.14 6.47 9.43
N ASP A 26 -0.40 6.14 10.60
CA ASP A 26 0.15 6.55 11.89
C ASP A 26 1.56 5.97 12.09
N ARG A 27 1.75 4.70 11.71
CA ARG A 27 3.07 4.07 11.74
C ARG A 27 4.04 4.77 10.78
N ALA A 28 3.61 5.10 9.57
CA ALA A 28 4.43 5.81 8.60
C ALA A 28 4.84 7.20 9.11
N ARG A 29 3.89 7.98 9.65
CA ARG A 29 4.16 9.31 10.24
C ARG A 29 5.21 9.24 11.35
N ARG A 30 5.10 8.27 12.26
CA ARG A 30 6.08 8.07 13.33
C ARG A 30 7.48 7.73 12.78
N LEU A 31 7.57 6.86 11.79
CA LEU A 31 8.84 6.50 11.16
C LEU A 31 9.47 7.69 10.44
N CYS A 32 8.69 8.46 9.68
CA CYS A 32 9.18 9.66 8.99
C CYS A 32 9.71 10.69 9.99
N ALA A 33 8.93 11.01 11.03
CA ALA A 33 9.34 11.94 12.08
C ALA A 33 10.62 11.49 12.79
N GLY A 34 10.71 10.21 13.16
CA GLY A 34 11.89 9.65 13.83
C GLY A 34 13.16 9.60 12.97
N ASN A 35 13.03 9.67 11.63
CA ASN A 35 14.15 9.65 10.69
C ASN A 35 14.36 11.01 9.98
N SER A 36 13.74 12.09 10.45
CA SER A 36 13.81 13.42 9.84
C SER A 36 13.40 13.45 8.36
N VAL A 37 12.50 12.57 7.95
CA VAL A 37 11.95 12.53 6.59
C VAL A 37 10.73 13.45 6.53
N GLN A 38 10.83 14.50 5.71
CA GLN A 38 9.68 15.33 5.36
C GLN A 38 8.88 14.65 4.26
N GLY A 39 7.56 14.54 4.43
CA GLY A 39 6.69 13.89 3.46
C GLY A 39 5.22 14.13 3.71
N VAL A 40 4.43 14.00 2.65
CA VAL A 40 2.97 14.00 2.71
C VAL A 40 2.50 12.57 2.84
N VAL A 41 1.40 12.37 3.57
CA VAL A 41 0.73 11.06 3.69
C VAL A 41 -0.67 11.20 3.13
N GLU A 42 -0.99 10.38 2.12
CA GLU A 42 -2.28 10.34 1.43
C GLU A 42 -2.92 8.95 1.61
N VAL A 43 -4.23 8.92 1.88
CA VAL A 43 -5.05 7.71 1.82
C VAL A 43 -6.01 7.89 0.66
N ILE A 44 -5.97 6.97 -0.30
CA ILE A 44 -6.72 7.08 -1.56
C ILE A 44 -7.49 5.79 -1.76
N ASP A 45 -8.81 5.92 -1.94
CA ASP A 45 -9.68 4.81 -2.32
C ASP A 45 -9.56 4.55 -3.82
N GLY A 46 -9.42 3.29 -4.20
CA GLY A 46 -9.32 2.88 -5.60
C GLY A 46 -8.54 1.59 -5.80
N GLU A 47 -8.32 1.22 -7.06
CA GLU A 47 -7.49 0.06 -7.38
C GLU A 47 -6.00 0.40 -7.19
N PRO A 48 -5.26 -0.26 -6.28
CA PRO A 48 -3.91 0.15 -5.90
C PRO A 48 -2.91 0.26 -7.06
N ARG A 49 -3.08 -0.58 -8.08
CA ARG A 49 -2.24 -0.58 -9.30
C ARG A 49 -2.27 0.77 -10.00
N PHE A 50 -3.46 1.32 -10.23
CA PHE A 50 -3.62 2.61 -10.90
C PHE A 50 -3.33 3.77 -9.95
N VAL A 51 -3.76 3.66 -8.68
CA VAL A 51 -3.53 4.71 -7.68
C VAL A 51 -2.03 5.01 -7.52
N LEU A 52 -1.19 3.99 -7.46
CA LEU A 52 0.26 4.19 -7.31
C LEU A 52 0.91 4.79 -8.56
N CYS A 53 0.58 4.30 -9.76
CA CYS A 53 1.10 4.89 -11.01
C CYS A 53 0.65 6.35 -11.18
N ASN A 54 -0.61 6.66 -10.88
CA ASN A 54 -1.12 8.04 -10.94
C ASN A 54 -0.45 8.93 -9.89
N ALA A 55 -0.14 8.40 -8.70
CA ALA A 55 0.58 9.15 -7.67
C ALA A 55 2.01 9.49 -8.10
N VAL A 56 2.69 8.59 -8.81
CA VAL A 56 4.01 8.85 -9.41
C VAL A 56 3.94 10.04 -10.37
N GLU A 57 2.96 10.06 -11.26
CA GLU A 57 2.76 11.17 -12.20
C GLU A 57 2.40 12.47 -11.48
N LYS A 58 1.41 12.42 -10.57
CA LYS A 58 0.91 13.58 -9.81
C LYS A 58 2.00 14.28 -9.02
N HIS A 59 2.89 13.51 -8.40
CA HIS A 59 3.96 14.03 -7.54
C HIS A 59 5.31 14.16 -8.26
N HIS A 60 5.37 13.85 -9.57
CA HIS A 60 6.61 13.83 -10.34
C HIS A 60 7.73 13.02 -9.65
N ALA A 61 7.39 11.82 -9.16
CA ALA A 61 8.31 11.02 -8.37
C ALA A 61 9.43 10.42 -9.22
N ASP A 62 10.68 10.53 -8.77
CA ASP A 62 11.84 9.88 -9.42
C ASP A 62 11.93 8.37 -9.07
N LEU A 63 11.38 7.97 -7.92
CA LEU A 63 11.45 6.62 -7.39
C LEU A 63 10.15 6.22 -6.67
N LEU A 64 9.60 5.09 -7.07
CA LEU A 64 8.50 4.41 -6.39
C LEU A 64 9.05 3.24 -5.56
N VAL A 65 8.86 3.28 -4.24
CA VAL A 65 9.25 2.20 -3.32
C VAL A 65 8.03 1.41 -2.89
N VAL A 66 8.03 0.10 -3.15
CA VAL A 66 6.94 -0.82 -2.78
C VAL A 66 7.49 -2.08 -2.12
N GLY A 67 6.69 -2.70 -1.24
CA GLY A 67 6.97 -4.04 -0.75
C GLY A 67 6.88 -5.07 -1.88
N SER A 68 7.57 -6.21 -1.75
CA SER A 68 7.50 -7.27 -2.76
C SER A 68 6.16 -8.00 -2.78
N HIS A 69 5.44 -8.03 -1.65
CA HIS A 69 4.13 -8.66 -1.48
C HIS A 69 3.33 -7.93 -0.39
N GLY A 70 2.02 -8.17 -0.33
CA GLY A 70 1.16 -7.64 0.73
C GLY A 70 1.35 -8.35 2.08
N TYR A 71 0.50 -8.01 3.04
CA TYR A 71 0.53 -8.51 4.42
C TYR A 71 0.17 -10.02 4.60
N GLY A 72 0.08 -10.79 3.53
CA GLY A 72 -0.26 -12.22 3.56
C GLY A 72 0.96 -13.13 3.37
N ALA A 73 0.87 -14.36 3.87
CA ALA A 73 1.91 -15.38 3.75
C ALA A 73 1.94 -16.02 2.35
N ILE A 74 2.31 -15.27 1.32
CA ILE A 74 2.59 -15.85 0.00
C ILE A 74 3.95 -16.56 0.10
N LYS A 75 3.92 -17.89 0.20
CA LYS A 75 5.09 -18.76 0.38
C LYS A 75 5.99 -18.92 -0.85
N ARG A 76 5.78 -18.16 -1.94
CA ARG A 76 6.51 -18.35 -3.22
C ARG A 76 7.26 -17.09 -3.65
N ALA A 77 8.29 -17.29 -4.46
CA ALA A 77 9.21 -16.26 -4.96
C ALA A 77 8.62 -15.33 -6.05
N PHE A 78 7.31 -15.04 -6.02
CA PHE A 78 6.62 -14.27 -7.07
C PHE A 78 6.16 -12.92 -6.56
N LEU A 79 6.59 -11.83 -7.20
CA LEU A 79 6.09 -10.48 -6.90
C LEU A 79 4.56 -10.43 -6.74
N GLY A 80 4.10 -9.65 -5.77
CA GLY A 80 2.68 -9.33 -5.63
C GLY A 80 2.17 -8.58 -6.86
N SER A 81 0.90 -8.77 -7.19
CA SER A 81 0.27 -8.20 -8.40
C SER A 81 0.40 -6.69 -8.52
N VAL A 82 0.39 -5.96 -7.39
CA VAL A 82 0.56 -4.51 -7.37
C VAL A 82 2.00 -4.11 -7.70
N SER A 83 2.98 -4.73 -7.05
CA SER A 83 4.40 -4.44 -7.24
C SER A 83 4.88 -4.82 -8.64
N ASP A 84 4.40 -5.97 -9.15
CA ASP A 84 4.64 -6.40 -10.52
C ASP A 84 4.06 -5.42 -11.54
N TYR A 85 2.81 -4.98 -11.35
CA TYR A 85 2.20 -3.99 -12.22
C TYR A 85 2.97 -2.67 -12.21
N CYS A 86 3.32 -2.15 -11.03
CA CYS A 86 4.08 -0.91 -10.91
C CYS A 86 5.43 -0.99 -11.61
N ALA A 87 6.15 -2.11 -11.48
CA ALA A 87 7.45 -2.31 -12.14
C ALA A 87 7.39 -2.20 -13.67
N HIS A 88 6.25 -2.56 -14.27
CA HIS A 88 6.06 -2.51 -15.72
C HIS A 88 5.43 -1.21 -16.22
N HIS A 89 4.74 -0.45 -15.36
CA HIS A 89 3.88 0.67 -15.80
C HIS A 89 4.17 2.02 -15.13
N ALA A 90 4.88 2.07 -14.01
CA ALA A 90 5.20 3.35 -13.38
C ALA A 90 6.19 4.14 -14.25
N HIS A 91 5.93 5.43 -14.43
CA HIS A 91 6.77 6.34 -15.21
C HIS A 91 8.05 6.80 -14.46
N CYS A 92 8.55 5.98 -13.53
CA CYS A 92 9.74 6.25 -12.73
C CYS A 92 10.49 4.96 -12.39
N SER A 93 11.66 5.07 -11.75
CA SER A 93 12.34 3.88 -11.21
C SER A 93 11.48 3.20 -10.15
N VAL A 94 11.48 1.87 -10.08
CA VAL A 94 10.72 1.11 -9.07
C VAL A 94 11.65 0.26 -8.22
N MET A 95 11.66 0.53 -6.91
CA MET A 95 12.38 -0.28 -5.92
C MET A 95 11.43 -1.22 -5.20
N ILE A 96 11.66 -2.52 -5.39
CA ILE A 96 10.87 -3.57 -4.75
C ILE A 96 11.63 -4.14 -3.55
N VAL A 97 11.10 -3.91 -2.35
CA VAL A 97 11.74 -4.30 -1.09
C VAL A 97 11.18 -5.65 -0.61
N LYS A 98 12.05 -6.65 -0.50
CA LYS A 98 11.70 -7.96 0.08
C LYS A 98 11.74 -7.91 1.60
N GLN A 99 10.88 -8.70 2.26
CA GLN A 99 11.00 -8.89 3.71
C GLN A 99 12.35 -9.55 4.03
N PRO A 100 13.12 -9.02 4.99
CA PRO A 100 14.36 -9.64 5.43
C PRO A 100 14.07 -11.04 5.97
N LYS A 101 14.89 -12.02 5.60
CA LYS A 101 14.89 -13.30 6.30
C LYS A 101 15.37 -13.05 7.74
N PRO A 102 14.76 -13.68 8.77
CA PRO A 102 15.34 -13.68 10.11
C PRO A 102 16.82 -14.10 10.02
N LYS A 103 17.70 -13.39 10.71
CA LYS A 103 19.09 -13.82 10.84
C LYS A 103 19.11 -15.03 11.79
N GLU A 104 19.71 -16.13 11.35
CA GLU A 104 20.03 -17.28 12.20
C GLU A 104 21.09 -16.90 13.25
#